data_AF-A0A4Y1MSQ1-F1
#
_entry.id   AF-A0A4Y1MSQ1-F1
#
_cell.length_a   1.000
_cell.length_b   1.000
_cell.length_c   1.000
_cell.angle_alpha   90.00
_cell.angle_beta   90.00
_cell.angle_gamma   90.00
#
_symmetry.space_group_name_H-M   'P 1'
#
loop_
_entity.id
_entity.type
_entity.pdbx_description
1 polymer ?
#
loop_
_entity_poly.entity_id
_entity_poly.type
_entity_poly.pdbx_seq_one_letter_code
_entity_poly.pdbx_strand_id
1 'polypeptide(L)' 'MSAPSIRLALLPDALDADGQPRPALIVTPAAERVNRRAMLRIFPTVAAALAAKREMEAGR' A
#
# COMPACT_ATOMS: atom_id res chain seq x y z
N MET A 1 20.62 1.63 -7.36
CA MET A 1 19.22 2.09 -7.42
C MET A 1 18.46 1.49 -6.27
N SER A 2 18.02 2.31 -5.32
CA SER A 2 17.20 1.82 -4.20
C SER A 2 15.80 1.44 -4.70
N ALA A 3 15.24 0.30 -4.29
CA ALA A 3 13.90 -0.11 -4.72
C ALA A 3 12.83 0.62 -3.88
N PRO A 4 11.68 1.02 -4.45
CA PRO A 4 10.62 1.63 -3.67
C PRO A 4 10.06 0.67 -2.58
N SER A 5 9.78 1.13 -1.37
CA SER A 5 9.20 0.27 -0.33
C SER A 5 7.69 0.14 -0.52
N ILE A 6 7.14 -1.08 -0.45
CA ILE A 6 5.69 -1.33 -0.45
C ILE A 6 5.32 -2.00 0.86
N ARG A 7 4.50 -1.34 1.66
CA ARG A 7 4.08 -1.82 2.99
C ARG A 7 2.57 -1.96 3.04
N LEU A 8 2.08 -3.07 3.60
CA LEU A 8 0.67 -3.24 3.95
C LEU A 8 0.44 -2.68 5.35
N ALA A 9 -0.59 -1.87 5.51
CA ALA A 9 -1.03 -1.32 6.79
C ALA A 9 -2.55 -1.49 6.93
N LEU A 10 -3.03 -1.63 8.15
CA LEU A 10 -4.45 -1.48 8.48
C LEU A 10 -4.68 -0.04 8.93
N LEU A 11 -5.76 0.57 8.46
CA LEU A 11 -6.13 1.94 8.80
C LEU A 11 -7.20 1.91 9.90
N PRO A 12 -6.84 2.12 11.17
CA PRO A 12 -7.77 1.99 12.29
C PRO A 12 -8.92 2.99 12.23
N ASP A 13 -8.68 4.17 11.66
CA ASP A 13 -9.69 5.24 11.54
C ASP A 13 -10.54 5.13 10.25
N ALA A 14 -10.17 4.23 9.33
CA ALA A 14 -10.91 4.02 8.09
C ALA A 14 -11.60 2.67 8.13
N LEU A 15 -12.81 2.65 8.67
CA LEU A 15 -13.60 1.43 8.81
C LEU A 15 -14.35 1.08 7.50
N ASP A 16 -14.61 -0.21 7.31
CA ASP A 16 -15.54 -0.70 6.30
C ASP A 16 -16.99 -0.73 6.82
N ALA A 17 -17.88 -1.33 6.03
CA ALA A 17 -19.30 -1.42 6.37
C ALA A 17 -19.57 -2.33 7.59
N ASP A 18 -18.64 -3.25 7.89
CA ASP A 18 -18.70 -4.18 9.01
C ASP A 18 -17.96 -3.64 10.25
N GLY A 19 -17.48 -2.39 10.19
CA GLY A 19 -16.72 -1.75 11.26
C GLY A 19 -15.27 -2.24 11.39
N GLN A 20 -14.74 -2.95 10.40
CA GLN A 20 -13.36 -3.45 10.41
C GLN A 20 -12.40 -2.44 9.78
N PRO A 21 -11.15 -2.32 10.28
CA PRO A 21 -10.12 -1.47 9.68
C PRO A 21 -9.83 -1.84 8.23
N ARG A 22 -9.85 -0.84 7.34
CA ARG A 22 -9.54 -1.05 5.92
C ARG A 22 -8.04 -1.26 5.72
N PRO A 23 -7.65 -2.27 4.93
CA PRO A 23 -6.26 -2.44 4.53
C PRO A 23 -5.85 -1.41 3.47
N ALA A 24 -4.59 -0.99 3.54
CA ALA A 24 -4.00 -0.08 2.58
C ALA A 24 -2.55 -0.44 2.26
N LEU A 25 -2.12 -0.14 1.03
CA LEU A 25 -0.72 -0.19 0.63
C LEU A 25 -0.10 1.21 0.68
N ILE A 26 1.01 1.32 1.40
CA ILE A 26 1.88 2.48 1.46
C ILE A 26 3.07 2.23 0.53
N VAL A 27 3.14 3.01 -0.54
CA VAL A 27 4.18 2.90 -1.56
C VAL A 27 5.12 4.09 -1.39
N THR A 28 6.29 3.85 -0.80
CA THR A 28 7.32 4.86 -0.63
C THR A 28 8.30 4.79 -1.80
N PRO A 29 8.46 5.87 -2.59
CA PRO A 29 9.42 5.91 -3.70
C PRO A 29 10.86 5.71 -3.21
N ALA A 30 11.73 5.25 -4.11
CA ALA A 30 13.17 5.18 -3.86
C ALA A 30 13.74 6.56 -3.48
N ALA A 31 14.70 6.60 -2.53
CA ALA A 31 15.32 7.84 -2.06
C ALA A 31 15.95 8.69 -3.17
N GLU A 32 16.38 8.06 -4.27
CA GLU A 32 16.94 8.72 -5.47
C GLU A 32 15.88 9.58 -6.21
N ARG A 33 14.58 9.39 -5.94
CA ARG A 33 13.47 10.18 -6.50
C ARG A 33 12.98 11.21 -5.49
N VAL A 34 13.84 12.21 -5.22
CA VAL A 34 13.70 13.25 -4.19
C VAL A 34 12.35 14.01 -4.18
N ASN A 35 11.62 14.02 -5.31
CA ASN A 35 10.35 14.76 -5.45
C ASN A 35 9.08 13.89 -5.46
N ARG A 36 9.14 12.58 -5.18
CA ARG A 36 7.94 11.73 -5.16
C ARG A 36 7.42 11.53 -3.74
N ARG A 37 6.12 11.80 -3.53
CA ARG A 37 5.42 11.51 -2.27
C ARG A 37 5.07 10.02 -2.17
N ALA A 38 4.94 9.54 -0.94
CA ALA A 38 4.36 8.23 -0.69
C ALA A 38 2.90 8.19 -1.19
N MET A 39 2.52 7.12 -1.88
CA MET A 39 1.13 6.88 -2.27
C MET A 39 0.46 5.92 -1.29
N LEU A 40 -0.77 6.24 -0.92
CA LEU A 40 -1.65 5.37 -0.15
C LEU A 40 -2.74 4.82 -1.08
N ARG A 41 -2.92 3.50 -1.09
CA ARG A 41 -4.01 2.83 -1.84
C ARG A 41 -4.84 2.00 -0.87
N ILE A 42 -6.11 2.32 -0.71
CA ILE A 42 -7.03 1.62 0.21
C ILE A 42 -7.75 0.50 -0.56
N PHE A 43 -7.93 -0.64 0.08
CA PHE A 43 -8.55 -1.83 -0.51
C PHE A 43 -9.77 -2.26 0.30
N PRO A 44 -10.73 -2.95 -0.33
CA PRO A 44 -11.91 -3.46 0.37
C PRO A 44 -11.57 -4.65 1.27
N THR A 45 -10.53 -5.43 0.96
CA THR A 45 -10.15 -6.63 1.72
C THR A 45 -8.63 -6.79 1.78
N VAL A 46 -8.16 -7.54 2.78
CA VAL A 46 -6.72 -7.85 2.94
C VAL A 46 -6.22 -8.66 1.75
N ALA A 47 -7.03 -9.59 1.25
CA ALA A 47 -6.71 -10.41 0.07
C ALA A 47 -6.47 -9.53 -1.17
N ALA A 48 -7.34 -8.54 -1.42
CA ALA A 48 -7.17 -7.60 -2.53
C ALA A 48 -5.89 -6.76 -2.38
N ALA A 49 -5.60 -6.30 -1.15
CA ALA A 49 -4.36 -5.56 -0.87
C ALA A 49 -3.10 -6.42 -1.08
N LEU A 50 -3.14 -7.71 -0.69
CA LEU A 50 -2.03 -8.63 -0.88
C LEU A 50 -1.80 -8.99 -2.35
N ALA A 51 -2.87 -9.20 -3.13
CA ALA A 51 -2.77 -9.43 -4.57
C ALA A 51 -2.11 -8.23 -5.26
N ALA A 52 -2.61 -7.02 -5.01
CA ALA A 52 -2.04 -5.79 -5.56
C ALA A 52 -0.59 -5.57 -5.10
N LYS A 53 -0.25 -5.90 -3.85
CA LYS A 53 1.13 -5.82 -3.36
C LYS A 53 2.06 -6.72 -4.19
N ARG A 54 1.67 -7.98 -4.39
CA ARG A 54 2.46 -8.95 -5.17
C ARG A 54 2.64 -8.51 -6.62
N GLU A 55 1.58 -8.01 -7.26
CA GLU A 55 1.66 -7.46 -8.62
C GLU A 55 2.64 -6.29 -8.71
N MET A 56 2.60 -5.37 -7.73
CA MET A 56 3.50 -4.22 -7.68
C MET A 56 4.96 -4.60 -7.35
N GLU A 57 5.18 -5.72 -6.68
CA GLU A 57 6.50 -6.29 -6.40
C GLU A 57 7.03 -7.08 -7.60
N ALA A 58 6.17 -7.78 -8.34
CA ALA A 58 6.52 -8.58 -9.52
C ALA A 58 6.72 -7.75 -10.80
N GLY A 59 6.06 -6.59 -10.92
CA GLY A 59 6.24 -5.65 -12.04
C GLY A 59 7.48 -4.77 -11.93
N ARG A 60 8.49 -5.18 -11.15
CA ARG A 60 9.75 -4.49 -10.93
C ARG A 60 10.94 -5.35 -11.30
#